data_AF-A0A952S8I5-F1
#
_entry.id   AF-A0A952S8I5-F1
#
_cell.length_a   1.000
_cell.length_b   1.000
_cell.length_c   1.000
_cell.angle_alpha   90.00
_cell.angle_beta   90.00
_cell.angle_gamma   90.00
#
_symmetry.space_group_name_H-M   'P 1'
#
loop_
_entity.id
_entity.type
_entity.pdbx_description
1 polymer ?
#
loop_
_entity_poly.entity_id
_entity_poly.type
_entity_poly.pdbx_seq_one_letter_code
_entity_poly.pdbx_strand_id
1 'polypeptide(L)'
;MSKLRIIGGFALAAAMLLGIQAAPTVFAAGKKKASFKVRIENISDKGGVTAVDGSKYPFVASPGLYTASASDLALFVDGRKATKGIEAQAEDGDPELLLKEALGQKVEGSFGIFNKPLGADMPGPLLPGSSYEFTFTAVSGQRLSLYTMYGQSNDLFYAPATPIELFVNGSPVVGDITDKLVLWDAGTEVNEAPGLGMYQGPRQKAKNQGVDENGVVARVRDGFTYPAAKDVLRVTITAN
;
A
#
# COMPACT_ATOMS: atom_id res chain seq x y z
N MET A 1 -9.82 -78.40 -54.20
CA MET A 1 -10.47 -77.77 -53.02
C MET A 1 -9.62 -76.57 -52.58
N SER A 2 -10.20 -75.57 -51.90
CA SER A 2 -9.54 -74.42 -51.21
C SER A 2 -8.35 -73.72 -51.93
N LYS A 3 -8.54 -72.59 -52.63
CA LYS A 3 -8.68 -71.19 -52.13
C LYS A 3 -7.35 -70.49 -51.73
N LEU A 4 -7.33 -69.18 -52.05
CA LEU A 4 -6.58 -68.06 -51.41
C LEU A 4 -5.23 -67.64 -52.06
N ARG A 5 -4.84 -66.35 -52.14
CA ARG A 5 -5.51 -65.11 -52.66
C ARG A 5 -4.50 -63.93 -52.76
N ILE A 6 -4.41 -63.24 -53.91
CA ILE A 6 -3.73 -61.91 -54.14
C ILE A 6 -2.27 -61.83 -53.59
N ILE A 7 -1.47 -60.75 -53.57
CA ILE A 7 -1.36 -59.42 -54.24
C ILE A 7 0.10 -59.31 -54.77
N GLY A 8 0.57 -58.35 -55.61
CA GLY A 8 0.06 -57.06 -56.05
C GLY A 8 0.78 -55.88 -55.35
N GLY A 9 1.88 -55.38 -55.92
CA GLY A 9 2.71 -54.32 -55.30
C GLY A 9 3.26 -53.32 -56.31
N PHE A 10 2.51 -52.26 -56.58
CA PHE A 10 3.00 -51.06 -57.27
C PHE A 10 3.31 -49.97 -56.22
N ALA A 11 4.49 -49.36 -56.32
CA ALA A 11 4.86 -48.24 -55.46
C ALA A 11 4.12 -46.96 -55.90
N LEU A 12 3.45 -46.30 -54.95
CA LEU A 12 2.85 -44.98 -55.16
C LEU A 12 3.56 -43.97 -54.25
N ALA A 13 4.26 -43.01 -54.85
CA ALA A 13 4.91 -41.94 -54.10
C ALA A 13 3.86 -40.91 -53.63
N ALA A 14 3.69 -40.78 -52.32
CA ALA A 14 2.83 -39.77 -51.72
C ALA A 14 3.64 -38.49 -51.43
N ALA A 15 3.34 -37.40 -52.13
CA ALA A 15 3.88 -36.08 -51.79
C ALA A 15 3.16 -35.52 -50.56
N MET A 16 3.87 -35.37 -49.45
CA MET A 16 3.35 -34.64 -48.28
C MET A 16 3.38 -33.13 -48.53
N LEU A 17 2.20 -32.51 -48.67
CA LEU A 17 2.08 -31.07 -48.43
C LEU A 17 2.07 -30.81 -46.92
N LEU A 18 3.16 -30.21 -46.42
CA LEU A 18 3.20 -29.61 -45.09
C LEU A 18 2.33 -28.35 -45.06
N GLY A 19 1.07 -28.51 -44.67
CA GLY A 19 0.20 -27.38 -44.36
C GLY A 19 0.66 -26.66 -43.09
N ILE A 20 1.27 -25.48 -43.25
CA ILE A 20 1.61 -24.61 -42.13
C ILE A 20 0.31 -24.02 -41.58
N GLN A 21 -0.29 -24.67 -40.58
CA GLN A 21 -1.29 -24.02 -39.74
C GLN A 21 -0.60 -22.99 -38.86
N ALA A 22 -0.65 -21.72 -39.26
CA ALA A 22 -0.36 -20.62 -38.35
C ALA A 22 -1.33 -20.71 -37.17
N ALA A 23 -0.81 -20.97 -35.97
CA ALA A 23 -1.58 -20.85 -34.75
C ALA A 23 -2.14 -19.42 -34.64
N PRO A 24 -3.40 -19.22 -34.20
CA PRO A 24 -3.94 -17.89 -34.05
C PRO A 24 -3.10 -17.14 -33.01
N THR A 25 -2.44 -16.05 -33.44
CA THR A 25 -1.81 -15.10 -32.54
C THR A 25 -2.87 -14.53 -31.61
N VAL A 26 -2.92 -15.03 -30.38
CA VAL A 26 -3.71 -14.43 -29.31
C VAL A 26 -3.08 -13.07 -29.05
N PHE A 27 -3.66 -12.03 -29.65
CA PHE A 27 -3.32 -10.65 -29.32
C PHE A 27 -3.53 -10.48 -27.83
N ALA A 28 -2.45 -10.22 -27.09
CA ALA A 28 -2.55 -9.90 -25.67
C ALA A 28 -3.48 -8.69 -25.55
N ALA A 29 -4.63 -8.88 -24.89
CA ALA A 29 -5.57 -7.80 -24.65
C ALA A 29 -4.82 -6.68 -23.93
N GLY A 30 -4.77 -5.49 -24.54
CA GLY A 30 -4.00 -4.37 -24.00
C GLY A 30 -4.38 -4.07 -22.55
N LYS A 31 -3.38 -3.76 -21.71
CA LYS A 31 -3.58 -3.50 -20.28
C LYS A 31 -4.74 -2.51 -20.10
N LYS A 32 -5.73 -2.87 -19.30
CA LYS A 32 -6.84 -1.96 -18.96
C LYS A 32 -6.28 -0.75 -18.22
N LYS A 33 -6.89 0.42 -18.36
CA LYS A 33 -6.45 1.69 -17.78
C LYS A 33 -7.65 2.38 -17.17
N ALA A 34 -7.48 2.96 -15.99
CA ALA A 34 -8.51 3.75 -15.30
C ALA A 34 -7.88 4.88 -14.50
N SER A 35 -8.66 5.94 -14.24
CA SER A 35 -8.29 7.00 -13.30
C SER A 35 -8.87 6.64 -11.94
N PHE A 36 -8.00 6.48 -10.94
CA PHE A 36 -8.41 6.19 -9.57
C PHE A 36 -8.41 7.46 -8.74
N LYS A 37 -9.36 7.56 -7.83
CA LYS A 37 -9.43 8.57 -6.79
C LYS A 37 -9.52 7.90 -5.43
N VAL A 38 -8.56 8.23 -4.56
CA VAL A 38 -8.50 7.76 -3.18
C VAL A 38 -8.82 8.90 -2.24
N ARG A 39 -9.63 8.60 -1.24
CA ARG A 39 -10.03 9.52 -0.18
C ARG A 39 -9.73 8.85 1.17
N ILE A 40 -8.91 9.51 1.98
CA ILE A 40 -8.51 9.07 3.33
C ILE A 40 -9.17 10.02 4.32
N GLU A 41 -10.08 9.54 5.14
CA GLU A 41 -10.85 10.34 6.10
C GLU A 41 -10.46 9.95 7.52
N ASN A 42 -10.21 10.92 8.39
CA ASN A 42 -10.12 10.68 9.83
C ASN A 42 -11.53 10.72 10.40
N ILE A 43 -12.08 9.54 10.69
CA ILE A 43 -13.44 9.34 11.21
C ILE A 43 -13.48 9.15 12.73
N SER A 44 -12.36 9.35 13.42
CA SER A 44 -12.27 9.19 14.87
C SER A 44 -13.19 10.14 15.63
N ASP A 45 -13.59 9.73 16.84
CA ASP A 45 -14.36 10.58 17.74
C ASP A 45 -13.57 11.84 18.12
N LYS A 46 -14.21 13.00 18.00
CA LYS A 46 -13.68 14.29 18.45
C LYS A 46 -13.47 14.35 19.98
N GLY A 47 -14.15 13.48 20.74
CA GLY A 47 -13.89 13.24 22.16
C GLY A 47 -12.57 12.50 22.46
N GLY A 48 -11.88 12.00 21.43
CA GLY A 48 -10.54 11.41 21.53
C GLY A 48 -10.48 9.96 22.00
N VAL A 49 -9.36 9.33 21.72
CA VAL A 49 -8.99 8.00 22.23
C VAL A 49 -8.63 8.11 23.71
N THR A 50 -9.01 7.11 24.51
CA THR A 50 -8.63 7.05 25.92
C THR A 50 -7.22 6.48 26.06
N ALA A 51 -6.31 7.24 26.68
CA ALA A 51 -4.98 6.76 27.04
C ALA A 51 -5.03 5.84 28.29
N VAL A 52 -3.91 5.19 28.58
CA VAL A 52 -3.77 4.23 29.71
C VAL A 52 -3.97 4.87 31.09
N ASP A 53 -3.79 6.18 31.21
CA ASP A 53 -4.03 6.96 32.44
C ASP A 53 -5.48 7.50 32.56
N GLY A 54 -6.34 7.20 31.58
CA GLY A 54 -7.70 7.71 31.49
C GLY A 54 -7.84 9.08 30.83
N SER A 55 -6.74 9.74 30.46
CA SER A 55 -6.77 10.99 29.70
C SER A 55 -7.25 10.77 28.25
N LYS A 56 -7.46 11.86 27.51
CA LYS A 56 -7.96 11.85 26.13
C LYS A 56 -6.96 12.50 25.18
N TYR A 57 -6.70 11.84 24.06
CA TYR A 57 -5.91 12.41 22.96
C TYR A 57 -6.65 12.29 21.62
N PRO A 58 -6.54 13.26 20.70
CA PRO A 58 -7.12 13.15 19.37
C PRO A 58 -6.33 12.14 18.55
N PHE A 59 -6.99 11.21 17.86
CA PHE A 59 -6.32 10.45 16.80
C PHE A 59 -5.99 11.39 15.64
N VAL A 60 -4.76 11.30 15.16
CA VAL A 60 -4.21 12.10 14.07
C VAL A 60 -3.41 11.18 13.17
N ALA A 61 -3.55 11.31 11.85
CA ALA A 61 -2.65 10.67 10.88
C ALA A 61 -1.76 11.74 10.23
N SER A 62 -0.52 11.40 9.89
CA SER A 62 0.40 12.36 9.24
C SER A 62 0.12 12.52 7.74
N PRO A 63 0.76 13.50 7.08
CA PRO A 63 1.11 13.38 5.67
C PRO A 63 1.74 12.03 5.34
N GLY A 64 1.59 11.58 4.11
CA GLY A 64 1.99 10.24 3.72
C GLY A 64 2.27 10.06 2.25
N LEU A 65 2.75 8.88 1.89
CA LEU A 65 3.07 8.46 0.54
C LEU A 65 2.03 7.47 0.01
N TYR A 66 1.65 7.58 -1.26
CA TYR A 66 1.06 6.47 -2.01
C TYR A 66 1.99 6.01 -3.14
N THR A 67 1.93 4.72 -3.46
CA THR A 67 2.58 4.13 -4.64
C THR A 67 1.57 3.27 -5.40
N ALA A 68 1.56 3.35 -6.73
CA ALA A 68 0.70 2.56 -7.61
C ALA A 68 1.55 2.00 -8.76
N SER A 69 2.15 0.82 -8.57
CA SER A 69 3.22 0.29 -9.44
C SER A 69 3.00 -1.17 -9.87
N ALA A 70 3.68 -1.60 -10.94
CA ALA A 70 3.50 -2.94 -11.53
C ALA A 70 4.31 -4.06 -10.85
N SER A 71 5.25 -3.68 -9.98
CA SER A 71 5.99 -4.58 -9.10
C SER A 71 5.31 -4.64 -7.73
N ASP A 72 5.55 -5.72 -6.97
CA ASP A 72 5.35 -5.74 -5.52
C ASP A 72 6.41 -4.87 -4.84
N LEU A 73 6.30 -3.55 -5.05
CA LEU A 73 7.15 -2.53 -4.45
C LEU A 73 6.86 -2.44 -2.95
N ALA A 74 7.61 -3.22 -2.19
CA ALA A 74 7.64 -3.18 -0.74
C ALA A 74 8.70 -2.16 -0.29
N LEU A 75 8.28 -1.06 0.35
CA LEU A 75 9.20 -0.08 0.93
C LEU A 75 9.66 -0.47 2.35
N PHE A 76 9.02 -1.48 2.95
CA PHE A 76 9.46 -2.20 4.14
C PHE A 76 9.24 -3.70 3.94
N VAL A 77 9.81 -4.53 4.81
CA VAL A 77 9.55 -5.98 4.86
C VAL A 77 9.38 -6.40 6.31
N ASP A 78 8.31 -7.13 6.61
CA ASP A 78 8.04 -7.73 7.93
C ASP A 78 9.26 -8.55 8.42
N GLY A 79 9.77 -8.25 9.61
CA GLY A 79 10.98 -8.86 10.17
C GLY A 79 12.31 -8.33 9.62
N ARG A 80 12.33 -7.18 8.92
CA ARG A 80 13.55 -6.48 8.48
C ARG A 80 13.64 -5.09 9.09
N LYS A 81 14.86 -4.55 9.23
CA LYS A 81 15.06 -3.15 9.66
C LYS A 81 14.33 -2.19 8.72
N ALA A 82 13.76 -1.14 9.28
CA ALA A 82 13.21 -0.01 8.53
C ALA A 82 14.28 0.59 7.59
N THR A 83 13.83 1.14 6.46
CA THR A 83 14.65 2.08 5.69
C THR A 83 14.63 3.45 6.36
N LYS A 84 15.53 4.36 5.98
CA LYS A 84 15.49 5.73 6.50
C LYS A 84 14.25 6.50 6.04
N GLY A 85 13.66 6.13 4.90
CA GLY A 85 12.34 6.61 4.50
C GLY A 85 11.21 6.14 5.42
N ILE A 86 11.21 4.87 5.85
CA ILE A 86 10.20 4.33 6.77
C ILE A 86 10.34 4.94 8.16
N GLU A 87 11.57 5.04 8.67
CA GLU A 87 11.93 5.73 9.92
C GLU A 87 11.36 7.16 9.95
N ALA A 88 11.72 8.01 8.98
CA ALA A 88 11.23 9.39 8.89
C ALA A 88 9.71 9.50 8.69
N GLN A 89 9.09 8.53 8.00
CA GLN A 89 7.63 8.48 7.84
C GLN A 89 6.92 8.08 9.14
N ALA A 90 7.53 7.23 9.96
CA ALA A 90 6.90 6.63 11.13
C ALA A 90 7.16 7.42 12.43
N GLU A 91 8.27 8.15 12.52
CA GLU A 91 8.62 9.04 13.65
C GLU A 91 8.11 10.47 13.47
N ASP A 92 8.36 11.06 12.30
CA ASP A 92 8.10 12.47 12.03
C ASP A 92 6.86 12.72 11.15
N GLY A 93 6.32 11.67 10.53
CA GLY A 93 5.26 11.81 9.54
C GLY A 93 5.74 12.44 8.22
N ASP A 94 7.03 12.33 7.90
CA ASP A 94 7.66 12.93 6.72
C ASP A 94 7.85 11.92 5.57
N PRO A 95 7.06 12.00 4.49
CA PRO A 95 7.15 11.08 3.36
C PRO A 95 8.28 11.40 2.36
N GLU A 96 9.01 12.51 2.48
CA GLU A 96 9.91 12.98 1.41
C GLU A 96 11.07 12.00 1.12
N LEU A 97 11.67 11.44 2.18
CA LEU A 97 12.73 10.43 2.01
C LEU A 97 12.17 9.10 1.51
N LEU A 98 10.99 8.70 1.96
CA LEU A 98 10.30 7.50 1.51
C LEU A 98 9.90 7.58 0.02
N LEU A 99 9.45 8.76 -0.44
CA LEU A 99 9.20 9.04 -1.86
C LEU A 99 10.49 8.90 -2.68
N LYS A 100 11.60 9.47 -2.18
CA LYS A 100 12.92 9.38 -2.85
C LYS A 100 13.40 7.93 -2.96
N GLU A 101 13.21 7.12 -1.91
CA GLU A 101 13.53 5.68 -1.93
C GLU A 101 12.65 4.92 -2.95
N ALA A 102 11.34 5.20 -3.00
CA ALA A 102 10.41 4.59 -3.95
C ALA A 102 10.76 4.91 -5.41
N LEU A 103 11.03 6.18 -5.72
CA LEU A 103 11.50 6.61 -7.05
C LEU A 103 12.87 6.02 -7.41
N GLY A 104 13.73 5.82 -6.40
CA GLY A 104 15.04 5.17 -6.54
C GLY A 104 14.98 3.72 -7.06
N GLN A 105 13.87 3.01 -6.86
CA GLN A 105 13.67 1.65 -7.37
C GLN A 105 13.44 1.58 -8.89
N LYS A 106 13.16 2.72 -9.55
CA LYS A 106 12.98 2.83 -11.02
C LYS A 106 11.90 1.90 -11.60
N VAL A 107 10.87 1.57 -10.82
CA VAL A 107 9.73 0.75 -11.25
C VAL A 107 8.62 1.62 -11.86
N GLU A 108 7.93 1.12 -12.89
CA GLU A 108 6.84 1.86 -13.55
C GLU A 108 5.61 1.98 -12.64
N GLY A 109 5.21 3.21 -12.33
CA GLY A 109 4.07 3.50 -11.48
C GLY A 109 3.73 4.98 -11.36
N SER A 110 2.63 5.25 -10.66
CA SER A 110 2.33 6.58 -10.09
C SER A 110 2.81 6.62 -8.64
N PHE A 111 3.39 7.73 -8.22
CA PHE A 111 3.89 7.96 -6.87
C PHE A 111 3.51 9.37 -6.45
N GLY A 112 3.16 9.58 -5.19
CA GLY A 112 2.88 10.93 -4.73
C GLY A 112 2.63 11.06 -3.24
N ILE A 113 2.90 12.26 -2.74
CA ILE A 113 2.64 12.63 -1.36
C ILE A 113 1.21 13.14 -1.23
N PHE A 114 0.46 12.63 -0.26
CA PHE A 114 -0.76 13.24 0.24
C PHE A 114 -0.44 13.97 1.55
N ASN A 115 -0.55 15.30 1.55
CA ASN A 115 -0.14 16.12 2.69
C ASN A 115 -1.09 17.28 3.01
N LYS A 116 -2.06 17.61 2.16
CA LYS A 116 -2.96 18.75 2.34
C LYS A 116 -4.40 18.30 2.56
N PRO A 117 -4.99 18.52 3.75
CA PRO A 117 -6.40 18.22 3.99
C PRO A 117 -7.31 19.00 3.02
N LEU A 118 -8.42 18.39 2.63
CA LEU A 118 -9.40 18.99 1.74
C LEU A 118 -10.00 20.25 2.39
N GLY A 119 -9.93 21.38 1.68
CA GLY A 119 -10.34 22.69 2.20
C GLY A 119 -9.29 23.42 3.04
N ALA A 120 -8.10 22.83 3.26
CA ALA A 120 -6.98 23.53 3.90
C ALA A 120 -6.11 24.28 2.87
N ASP A 121 -5.57 25.43 3.30
CA ASP A 121 -4.67 26.25 2.49
C ASP A 121 -3.27 25.61 2.36
N MET A 122 -2.77 25.05 3.46
CA MET A 122 -1.40 24.53 3.61
C MET A 122 -1.37 23.03 3.93
N PRO A 123 -0.26 22.32 3.62
CA PRO A 123 -0.01 20.98 4.12
C PRO A 123 -0.08 20.89 5.65
N GLY A 124 -0.54 19.75 6.15
CA GLY A 124 -0.71 19.49 7.58
C GLY A 124 -1.31 18.12 7.87
N PRO A 125 -1.34 17.70 9.14
CA PRO A 125 -1.84 16.39 9.55
C PRO A 125 -3.36 16.26 9.38
N LEU A 126 -3.81 15.00 9.32
CA LEU A 126 -5.21 14.63 9.19
C LEU A 126 -5.90 14.61 10.55
N LEU A 127 -6.49 15.74 10.94
CA LEU A 127 -7.23 15.91 12.20
C LEU A 127 -8.65 15.30 12.13
N PRO A 128 -9.30 14.99 13.29
CA PRO A 128 -10.64 14.40 13.32
C PRO A 128 -11.69 15.16 12.49
N GLY A 129 -12.33 14.44 11.56
CA GLY A 129 -13.31 14.97 10.61
C GLY A 129 -12.72 15.59 9.33
N SER A 130 -11.40 15.57 9.16
CA SER A 130 -10.73 16.00 7.92
C SER A 130 -10.46 14.83 6.97
N SER A 131 -10.24 15.14 5.68
CA SER A 131 -9.95 14.14 4.64
C SER A 131 -8.81 14.57 3.73
N TYR A 132 -7.89 13.67 3.37
CA TYR A 132 -7.05 13.79 2.17
C TYR A 132 -7.80 13.24 0.96
N GLU A 133 -7.58 13.83 -0.22
CA GLU A 133 -8.10 13.31 -1.50
C GLU A 133 -7.03 13.48 -2.58
N PHE A 134 -6.75 12.43 -3.33
CA PHE A 134 -5.79 12.45 -4.43
C PHE A 134 -6.21 11.53 -5.57
N THR A 135 -5.69 11.78 -6.77
CA THR A 135 -5.95 10.98 -7.97
C THR A 135 -4.66 10.49 -8.61
N PHE A 136 -4.74 9.33 -9.24
CA PHE A 136 -3.66 8.77 -10.04
C PHE A 136 -4.24 7.91 -11.16
N THR A 137 -3.45 7.70 -12.22
CA THR A 137 -3.81 6.77 -13.28
C THR A 137 -3.05 5.47 -13.10
N ALA A 138 -3.73 4.34 -13.27
CA ALA A 138 -3.10 3.03 -13.22
C ALA A 138 -3.61 2.10 -14.32
N VAL A 139 -2.84 1.04 -14.55
CA VAL A 139 -3.16 -0.03 -15.51
C VAL A 139 -3.26 -1.40 -14.84
N SER A 140 -3.99 -2.33 -15.46
CA SER A 140 -4.17 -3.70 -14.97
C SER A 140 -2.83 -4.38 -14.71
N GLY A 141 -2.67 -4.93 -13.51
CA GLY A 141 -1.42 -5.48 -12.99
C GLY A 141 -0.64 -4.54 -12.06
N GLN A 142 -1.04 -3.26 -11.93
CA GLN A 142 -0.52 -2.38 -10.89
C GLN A 142 -1.26 -2.55 -9.56
N ARG A 143 -0.54 -2.36 -8.45
CA ARG A 143 -1.04 -2.45 -7.07
C ARG A 143 -0.75 -1.17 -6.30
N LEU A 144 -1.66 -0.82 -5.38
CA LEU A 144 -1.63 0.37 -4.52
C LEU A 144 -1.07 0.06 -3.13
N SER A 145 -0.06 0.80 -2.69
CA SER A 145 0.31 0.89 -1.28
C SER A 145 0.16 2.33 -0.79
N LEU A 146 -0.08 2.49 0.51
CA LEU A 146 -0.09 3.79 1.19
C LEU A 146 0.63 3.67 2.54
N TYR A 147 1.20 4.78 2.99
CA TYR A 147 2.01 4.86 4.21
C TYR A 147 1.66 6.18 4.93
N THR A 148 1.28 6.12 6.21
CA THR A 148 0.99 7.32 7.03
C THR A 148 1.18 6.98 8.52
N MET A 149 1.77 7.89 9.28
CA MET A 149 2.05 7.73 10.72
C MET A 149 0.77 7.66 11.54
N TYR A 150 0.77 6.83 12.58
CA TYR A 150 -0.12 7.01 13.72
C TYR A 150 0.43 8.17 14.55
N GLY A 151 -0.16 9.36 14.43
CA GLY A 151 0.46 10.59 14.93
C GLY A 151 0.57 10.71 16.45
N GLN A 152 0.24 9.68 17.23
CA GLN A 152 0.26 9.69 18.71
C GLN A 152 1.04 8.47 19.24
N SER A 153 2.10 8.09 18.53
CA SER A 153 3.07 7.05 18.88
C SER A 153 4.49 7.50 18.56
N ASN A 154 5.48 6.67 18.87
CA ASN A 154 6.88 6.96 18.60
C ASN A 154 7.24 6.64 17.15
N ASP A 155 6.96 5.43 16.67
CA ASP A 155 7.39 4.98 15.33
C ASP A 155 6.37 4.07 14.62
N LEU A 156 5.06 4.25 14.91
CA LEU A 156 4.00 3.42 14.33
C LEU A 156 3.39 4.04 13.07
N PHE A 157 3.11 3.22 12.06
CA PHE A 157 2.55 3.65 10.78
C PHE A 157 1.50 2.68 10.22
N TYR A 158 0.50 3.21 9.52
CA TYR A 158 -0.45 2.42 8.75
C TYR A 158 0.09 2.14 7.35
N ALA A 159 0.11 0.87 6.97
CA ALA A 159 0.36 0.42 5.61
C ALA A 159 -0.34 -0.91 5.34
N PRO A 160 -0.70 -1.24 4.08
CA PRO A 160 -1.26 -2.54 3.77
C PRO A 160 -0.19 -3.63 3.86
N ALA A 161 -0.55 -4.80 4.40
CA ALA A 161 0.38 -5.93 4.54
C ALA A 161 0.84 -6.54 3.19
N THR A 162 0.05 -6.31 2.15
CA THR A 162 0.37 -6.62 0.75
C THR A 162 -0.20 -5.51 -0.13
N PRO A 163 0.51 -5.04 -1.17
CA PRO A 163 -0.02 -4.02 -2.09
C PRO A 163 -1.41 -4.40 -2.63
N ILE A 164 -2.35 -3.47 -2.59
CA ILE A 164 -3.77 -3.66 -2.87
C ILE A 164 -3.99 -3.72 -4.39
N GLU A 165 -4.69 -4.74 -4.89
CA GLU A 165 -4.97 -4.85 -6.33
C GLU A 165 -5.88 -3.72 -6.81
N LEU A 166 -5.51 -3.08 -7.92
CA LEU A 166 -6.29 -1.99 -8.53
C LEU A 166 -7.29 -2.50 -9.57
N PHE A 167 -7.13 -3.73 -10.06
CA PHE A 167 -8.02 -4.34 -11.05
C PHE A 167 -8.25 -5.82 -10.74
N VAL A 168 -9.50 -6.25 -10.71
CA VAL A 168 -9.89 -7.66 -10.57
C VAL A 168 -10.73 -8.06 -11.79
N ASN A 169 -10.36 -9.16 -12.45
CA ASN A 169 -10.99 -9.63 -13.70
C ASN A 169 -11.10 -8.56 -14.80
N GLY A 170 -10.18 -7.59 -14.81
CA GLY A 170 -10.15 -6.47 -15.76
C GLY A 170 -11.01 -5.26 -15.39
N SER A 171 -11.81 -5.33 -14.32
CA SER A 171 -12.58 -4.21 -13.78
C SER A 171 -11.78 -3.45 -12.70
N PRO A 172 -11.84 -2.11 -12.64
CA PRO A 172 -11.24 -1.35 -11.55
C PRO A 172 -11.83 -1.74 -10.18
N VAL A 173 -10.97 -1.78 -9.15
CA VAL A 173 -11.40 -1.96 -7.76
C VAL A 173 -11.94 -0.64 -7.22
N VAL A 174 -13.13 -0.70 -6.63
CA VAL A 174 -13.85 0.43 -6.02
C VAL A 174 -14.48 -0.01 -4.70
N GLY A 175 -14.59 0.90 -3.72
CA GLY A 175 -15.20 0.65 -2.41
C GLY A 175 -14.34 1.13 -1.24
N ASP A 176 -14.68 0.65 -0.04
CA ASP A 176 -13.89 0.83 1.18
C ASP A 176 -12.76 -0.22 1.22
N ILE A 177 -11.53 0.23 1.45
CA ILE A 177 -10.31 -0.59 1.53
C ILE A 177 -9.59 -0.45 2.88
N THR A 178 -10.26 0.11 3.90
CA THR A 178 -9.69 0.36 5.23
C THR A 178 -9.25 -0.93 5.92
N ASP A 179 -9.95 -2.04 5.67
CA ASP A 179 -9.63 -3.37 6.20
C ASP A 179 -8.29 -3.94 5.70
N LYS A 180 -7.71 -3.34 4.64
CA LYS A 180 -6.38 -3.69 4.15
C LYS A 180 -5.26 -3.06 4.97
N LEU A 181 -5.54 -2.00 5.73
CA LEU A 181 -4.54 -1.32 6.54
C LEU A 181 -4.22 -2.10 7.81
N VAL A 182 -2.93 -2.27 8.04
CA VAL A 182 -2.36 -2.82 9.26
C VAL A 182 -1.56 -1.70 9.93
N LEU A 183 -1.64 -1.62 11.26
CA LEU A 183 -0.73 -0.78 12.03
C LEU A 183 0.56 -1.55 12.24
N TRP A 184 1.66 -0.94 11.81
CA TRP A 184 3.02 -1.43 11.90
C TRP A 184 3.80 -0.63 12.92
N ASP A 185 4.75 -1.30 13.54
CA ASP A 185 5.84 -0.80 14.33
C ASP A 185 7.06 -0.75 13.42
N ALA A 186 7.79 0.38 13.35
CA ALA A 186 8.99 0.48 12.52
C ALA A 186 10.19 -0.23 13.15
N GLY A 187 10.19 -0.41 14.48
CA GLY A 187 11.29 -0.95 15.27
C GLY A 187 12.49 -0.01 15.30
N THR A 188 12.26 1.31 15.29
CA THR A 188 13.30 2.34 15.32
C THR A 188 13.37 3.04 16.66
N GLU A 189 12.26 3.45 17.28
CA GLU A 189 12.21 4.07 18.61
C GLU A 189 11.50 3.18 19.67
N VAL A 190 11.97 3.21 20.91
CA VAL A 190 11.28 2.58 22.05
C VAL A 190 9.89 3.21 22.23
N ASN A 191 8.84 2.40 22.03
CA ASN A 191 7.46 2.87 22.14
C ASN A 191 7.05 3.30 23.57
N GLU A 192 6.55 4.53 23.66
CA GLU A 192 5.90 5.10 24.85
C GLU A 192 4.37 4.97 24.76
N ALA A 193 3.67 5.12 25.90
CA ALA A 193 2.21 5.02 25.91
C ALA A 193 1.55 6.04 24.95
N PRO A 194 0.61 5.61 24.08
CA PRO A 194 0.11 6.45 23.00
C PRO A 194 -0.65 7.66 23.52
N GLY A 195 -0.35 8.82 22.94
CA GLY A 195 -0.87 10.12 23.36
C GLY A 195 -0.17 10.77 24.56
N LEU A 196 0.68 10.02 25.28
CA LEU A 196 1.36 10.48 26.50
C LEU A 196 2.87 10.68 26.32
N GLY A 197 3.51 9.86 25.48
CA GLY A 197 4.96 9.86 25.30
C GLY A 197 5.54 11.19 24.82
N MET A 198 6.71 11.58 25.36
CA MET A 198 7.31 12.88 25.08
C MET A 198 8.08 12.94 23.75
N TYR A 199 8.43 11.80 23.17
CA TYR A 199 9.14 11.69 21.90
C TYR A 199 8.21 11.46 20.70
N GLN A 200 6.92 11.27 20.96
CA GLN A 200 5.89 11.13 19.94
C GLN A 200 5.74 12.44 19.13
N GLY A 201 5.52 12.33 17.82
CA GLY A 201 5.52 13.45 16.86
C GLY A 201 4.94 14.81 17.30
N PRO A 202 3.75 14.87 17.96
CA PRO A 202 3.15 16.13 18.43
C PRO A 202 3.79 16.77 19.67
N ARG A 203 4.68 16.05 20.36
CA ARG A 203 5.31 16.44 21.64
C ARG A 203 6.83 16.57 21.54
N GLN A 204 7.48 15.92 20.57
CA GLN A 204 8.91 16.10 20.32
C GLN A 204 9.25 17.55 19.91
N LYS A 205 10.44 18.02 20.33
CA LYS A 205 10.92 19.40 20.09
C LYS A 205 11.63 19.59 18.75
N ALA A 206 12.13 18.50 18.21
CA ALA A 206 12.79 18.36 16.92
C ALA A 206 12.44 16.96 16.41
N LYS A 207 12.86 16.64 15.18
CA LYS A 207 12.72 15.31 14.59
C LYS A 207 13.67 14.29 15.19
N ASN A 208 13.30 13.00 15.17
CA ASN A 208 14.12 11.85 15.61
C ASN A 208 14.76 12.12 16.99
N GLN A 209 13.99 11.91 18.06
CA GLN A 209 14.36 12.33 19.41
C GLN A 209 14.17 11.25 20.49
N GLY A 210 13.46 10.16 20.19
CA GLY A 210 13.30 9.04 21.10
C GLY A 210 14.56 8.21 21.25
N VAL A 211 14.41 7.07 21.92
CA VAL A 211 15.52 6.17 22.22
C VAL A 211 15.54 5.07 21.16
N ASP A 212 16.62 4.95 20.40
CA ASP A 212 16.76 3.87 19.41
C ASP A 212 16.53 2.48 20.03
N GLU A 213 15.53 1.73 19.56
CA GLU A 213 15.35 0.32 19.96
C GLU A 213 16.08 -0.68 19.07
N ASN A 214 16.51 -0.24 17.87
CA ASN A 214 17.30 -1.02 16.91
C ASN A 214 16.63 -2.32 16.40
N GLY A 215 15.30 -2.41 16.52
CA GLY A 215 14.46 -3.53 16.14
C GLY A 215 14.28 -3.72 14.62
N VAL A 216 13.09 -4.19 14.25
CA VAL A 216 12.68 -4.53 12.88
C VAL A 216 11.20 -4.21 12.68
N VAL A 217 10.81 -3.88 11.46
CA VAL A 217 9.42 -3.58 11.12
C VAL A 217 8.55 -4.81 11.38
N ALA A 218 7.52 -4.65 12.20
CA ALA A 218 6.63 -5.72 12.66
C ALA A 218 5.20 -5.21 12.85
N ARG A 219 4.24 -6.12 13.10
CA ARG A 219 2.92 -5.71 13.59
C ARG A 219 3.02 -5.30 15.06
N VAL A 220 2.38 -4.19 15.43
CA VAL A 220 2.42 -3.62 16.79
C VAL A 220 2.06 -4.66 17.85
N ARG A 221 2.98 -4.87 18.80
CA ARG A 221 2.90 -5.82 19.92
C ARG A 221 3.66 -5.32 21.17
N ASP A 222 3.67 -4.01 21.35
CA ASP A 222 4.31 -3.28 22.47
C ASP A 222 3.64 -3.47 23.85
N GLY A 223 2.37 -3.88 23.86
CA GLY A 223 1.56 -4.03 25.08
C GLY A 223 0.61 -2.86 25.34
N PHE A 224 0.61 -1.82 24.51
CA PHE A 224 -0.39 -0.75 24.54
C PHE A 224 -1.65 -1.15 23.75
N THR A 225 -2.70 -0.34 23.88
CA THR A 225 -3.98 -0.54 23.17
C THR A 225 -4.19 0.58 22.18
N TYR A 226 -4.46 0.19 20.93
CA TYR A 226 -4.75 1.09 19.82
C TYR A 226 -6.18 0.86 19.32
N PRO A 227 -6.89 1.90 18.86
CA PRO A 227 -8.17 1.71 18.18
C PRO A 227 -7.95 0.94 16.86
N ALA A 228 -8.93 0.16 16.42
CA ALA A 228 -8.81 -0.50 15.12
C ALA A 228 -8.82 0.55 14.00
N ALA A 229 -8.10 0.30 12.90
CA ALA A 229 -7.99 1.25 11.78
C ALA A 229 -9.37 1.76 11.30
N LYS A 230 -10.35 0.86 11.18
CA LYS A 230 -11.74 1.14 10.79
C LYS A 230 -12.57 2.00 11.76
N ASP A 231 -12.07 2.24 12.98
CA ASP A 231 -12.75 3.05 14.00
C ASP A 231 -12.20 4.49 14.04
N VAL A 232 -11.09 4.76 13.31
CA VAL A 232 -10.41 6.06 13.28
C VAL A 232 -10.09 6.59 11.88
N LEU A 233 -9.95 5.70 10.89
CA LEU A 233 -9.74 6.00 9.49
C LEU A 233 -10.85 5.38 8.64
N ARG A 234 -11.12 6.01 7.49
CA ARG A 234 -11.79 5.39 6.35
C ARG A 234 -10.99 5.70 5.09
N VAL A 235 -10.61 4.66 4.35
CA VAL A 235 -9.98 4.79 3.03
C VAL A 235 -10.91 4.23 1.97
N THR A 236 -11.36 5.09 1.08
CA THR A 236 -12.21 4.70 -0.06
C THR A 236 -11.47 4.93 -1.37
N ILE A 237 -11.73 4.04 -2.33
CA ILE A 237 -11.23 4.13 -3.70
C ILE A 237 -12.40 4.12 -4.69
N THR A 238 -12.34 5.01 -5.67
CA THR A 238 -13.30 5.13 -6.78
C THR A 238 -12.54 5.17 -8.10
N ALA A 239 -13.19 4.81 -9.20
CA ALA A 239 -12.58 4.77 -10.52
C ALA A 239 -13.48 5.45 -11.58
N ASN A 240 -12.83 6.18 -12.49
CA ASN A 240 -13.41 6.84 -13.66
C ASN A 240 -12.68 6.39 -14.94
#